data_AF-A0A2S2QIW1-F1
#
_entry.id   AF-A0A2S2QIW1-F1
#
_cell.length_a   1.000
_cell.length_b   1.000
_cell.length_c   1.000
_cell.angle_alpha   90.00
_cell.angle_beta   90.00
_cell.angle_gamma   90.00
#
_symmetry.space_group_name_H-M   'P 1'
#
loop_
_entity.id
_entity.type
_entity.pdbx_description
1 polymer ?
#
loop_
_entity_poly.entity_id
_entity_poly.type
_entity_poly.pdbx_seq_one_letter_code
_entity_poly.pdbx_strand_id
1 'polypeptide(L)'
;MDCDDSLGYEFPFVLKAVNREGTLCSWCPWYRFCRGCSILCSDAYFTFAANHIAIDWDPTALHLRYQTSQESEHECVGESQCSHTEPISLESCLAAFTKEEHLSEAEKYYCSACQDHQLASKKLQIWRLPPILIVHLKRFQYLQGKWVKSHKVVKFPYKNFDPTDYLASVPKHTVLRNKELQDTTDNQ
;
A
#
# COMPACT_ATOMS: atom_id res chain seq x y z
N MET A 1 -6.40 -27.74 31.10
CA MET A 1 -5.95 -26.83 32.17
C MET A 1 -7.00 -25.75 32.26
N ASP A 2 -7.58 -25.62 33.44
CA ASP A 2 -8.91 -25.06 33.67
C ASP A 2 -8.96 -23.54 33.41
N CYS A 3 -9.66 -23.16 32.34
CA CYS A 3 -10.12 -21.79 32.17
C CYS A 3 -11.46 -21.67 32.91
N ASP A 4 -11.42 -21.10 34.12
CA ASP A 4 -12.62 -20.66 34.83
C ASP A 4 -13.37 -19.64 33.96
N ASP A 5 -14.42 -20.12 33.31
CA ASP A 5 -15.22 -19.39 32.34
C ASP A 5 -16.46 -18.77 33.00
N SER A 6 -16.28 -18.21 34.20
CA SER A 6 -17.33 -17.51 34.97
C SER A 6 -17.96 -16.30 34.26
N LEU A 7 -17.54 -15.99 33.02
CA LEU A 7 -18.09 -14.90 32.19
C LEU A 7 -18.69 -15.38 30.85
N GLY A 8 -18.57 -16.67 30.49
CA GLY A 8 -19.25 -17.27 29.33
C GLY A 8 -18.88 -16.70 27.95
N TYR A 9 -17.65 -16.23 27.75
CA TYR A 9 -17.20 -15.65 26.48
C TYR A 9 -16.19 -16.56 25.77
N GLU A 10 -16.44 -16.87 24.49
CA GLU A 10 -15.51 -17.62 23.63
C GLU A 10 -14.23 -16.83 23.34
N PHE A 11 -14.32 -15.49 23.25
CA PHE A 11 -13.20 -14.58 23.07
C PHE A 11 -13.35 -13.32 23.95
N PRO A 12 -12.26 -12.74 24.47
CA PRO A 12 -12.28 -11.53 25.32
C PRO A 12 -12.55 -10.22 24.54
N PHE A 13 -12.97 -10.32 23.29
CA PHE A 13 -13.29 -9.20 22.42
C PHE A 13 -14.52 -9.49 21.55
N VAL A 14 -15.16 -8.43 21.08
CA VAL A 14 -16.29 -8.48 20.15
C VAL A 14 -15.90 -7.75 18.87
N LEU A 15 -16.05 -8.40 17.73
CA LEU A 15 -15.90 -7.76 16.43
C LEU A 15 -17.15 -6.94 16.11
N LYS A 16 -16.97 -5.70 15.63
CA LYS A 16 -18.07 -4.79 15.29
C LYS A 16 -17.92 -4.21 13.89
N ALA A 17 -19.03 -4.20 13.14
CA ALA A 17 -19.08 -3.56 11.83
C ALA A 17 -19.21 -2.03 11.97
N VAL A 18 -18.24 -1.29 11.44
CA VAL A 18 -18.16 0.18 11.57
C VAL A 18 -17.99 0.89 10.23
N ASN A 19 -18.25 2.21 10.21
CA ASN A 19 -17.97 3.10 9.09
C ASN A 19 -16.46 3.35 8.92
N ARG A 20 -16.09 4.08 7.87
CA ARG A 20 -14.69 4.44 7.57
C ARG A 20 -14.01 5.19 8.71
N GLU A 21 -14.78 5.95 9.47
CA GLU A 21 -14.29 6.72 10.61
C GLU A 21 -14.21 5.90 11.90
N GLY A 22 -14.73 4.66 11.92
CA GLY A 22 -14.75 3.79 13.10
C GLY A 22 -15.65 4.26 14.24
N THR A 23 -16.54 5.22 13.99
CA THR A 23 -17.34 5.89 15.04
C THR A 23 -18.80 5.46 15.08
N LEU A 24 -19.32 4.92 13.97
CA LEU A 24 -20.72 4.52 13.81
C LEU A 24 -20.81 3.17 13.09
N CYS A 25 -21.92 2.48 13.28
CA CYS A 25 -22.22 1.21 12.63
C CYS A 25 -22.37 1.37 11.11
N SER A 26 -21.77 0.47 10.33
CA SER A 26 -21.92 0.44 8.86
C SER A 26 -23.19 -0.27 8.37
N TRP A 27 -23.90 -0.98 9.23
CA TRP A 27 -25.13 -1.71 8.88
C TRP A 27 -26.40 -0.99 9.27
N CYS A 28 -26.34 -0.20 10.35
CA CYS A 28 -27.51 0.51 10.86
C CYS A 28 -27.61 1.90 10.24
N PRO A 29 -28.82 2.40 10.00
CA PRO A 29 -29.03 3.81 9.70
C PRO A 29 -28.47 4.72 10.80
N TRP A 30 -27.92 5.88 10.40
CA TRP A 30 -27.23 6.82 11.29
C TRP A 30 -28.07 7.27 12.50
N TYR A 31 -29.38 7.38 12.35
CA TYR A 31 -30.29 7.82 13.41
C TYR A 31 -30.45 6.83 14.57
N ARG A 32 -29.94 5.59 14.43
CA ARG A 32 -29.91 4.63 15.54
C ARG A 32 -28.76 4.86 16.52
N PHE A 33 -27.83 5.77 16.21
CA PHE A 33 -26.65 6.06 17.03
C PHE A 33 -25.88 4.79 17.47
N CYS A 34 -25.96 3.72 16.65
CA CYS A 34 -25.31 2.46 16.92
C CYS A 34 -23.80 2.64 16.69
N ARG A 35 -22.97 2.23 17.65
CA ARG A 35 -21.50 2.31 17.58
C ARG A 35 -20.85 1.13 16.83
N GLY A 36 -21.65 0.16 16.41
CA GLY A 36 -21.21 -1.01 15.66
C GLY A 36 -22.00 -2.25 16.06
N CYS A 37 -22.59 -2.93 15.08
CA CYS A 37 -23.27 -4.21 15.30
C CYS A 37 -22.24 -5.32 15.44
N SER A 38 -22.47 -6.24 16.39
CA SER A 38 -21.59 -7.38 16.60
C SER A 38 -21.57 -8.30 15.38
N ILE A 39 -20.37 -8.66 14.96
CA ILE A 39 -20.12 -9.67 13.94
C ILE A 39 -20.02 -11.00 14.67
N LEU A 40 -20.93 -11.93 14.34
CA LEU A 40 -20.88 -13.28 14.88
C LEU A 40 -19.69 -14.02 14.27
N CYS A 41 -18.85 -14.60 15.12
CA CYS A 41 -17.80 -15.50 14.68
C CYS A 41 -18.47 -16.77 14.15
N SER A 42 -18.23 -17.09 12.88
CA SER A 42 -18.71 -18.31 12.24
C SER A 42 -17.74 -18.71 11.14
N ASP A 43 -17.71 -19.99 10.77
CA ASP A 43 -16.90 -20.49 9.65
C ASP A 43 -17.45 -20.06 8.27
N ALA A 44 -18.56 -19.32 8.23
CA ALA A 44 -19.12 -18.80 6.99
C ALA A 44 -18.30 -17.62 6.47
N TYR A 45 -18.06 -17.59 5.15
CA TYR A 45 -17.43 -16.44 4.50
C TYR A 45 -18.23 -15.17 4.73
N PHE A 46 -17.56 -14.18 5.31
CA PHE A 46 -18.14 -12.88 5.59
C PHE A 46 -18.32 -12.09 4.28
N THR A 47 -19.57 -11.90 3.84
CA THR A 47 -19.92 -11.39 2.48
C THR A 47 -20.56 -10.00 2.47
N PHE A 48 -20.35 -9.18 3.50
CA PHE A 48 -20.91 -7.83 3.57
C PHE A 48 -19.94 -6.74 3.11
N ALA A 49 -20.49 -5.64 2.59
CA ALA A 49 -19.81 -4.41 2.16
C ALA A 49 -19.18 -3.58 3.31
N ALA A 50 -18.87 -4.20 4.44
CA ALA A 50 -18.19 -3.54 5.55
C ALA A 50 -16.69 -3.51 5.25
N ASN A 51 -16.19 -2.36 4.82
CA ASN A 51 -14.75 -2.17 4.57
C ASN A 51 -13.94 -1.92 5.87
N HIS A 52 -14.62 -1.80 7.02
CA HIS A 52 -14.00 -1.44 8.29
C HIS A 52 -14.65 -2.22 9.44
N ILE A 53 -13.80 -2.83 10.27
CA ILE A 53 -14.18 -3.61 11.45
C ILE A 53 -13.46 -2.99 12.65
N ALA A 54 -14.16 -2.87 13.78
CA ALA A 54 -13.58 -2.51 15.06
C ALA A 54 -13.50 -3.76 15.95
N ILE A 55 -12.44 -3.83 16.76
CA ILE A 55 -12.29 -4.86 17.80
C ILE A 55 -12.55 -4.16 19.13
N ASP A 56 -13.61 -4.56 19.81
CA ASP A 56 -13.98 -4.03 21.13
C ASP A 56 -13.56 -5.03 22.21
N TRP A 57 -12.52 -4.68 22.97
CA TRP A 57 -12.00 -5.53 24.04
C TRP A 57 -12.75 -5.28 25.34
N ASP A 58 -13.13 -6.34 26.05
CA ASP A 58 -13.60 -6.17 27.41
C ASP A 58 -12.42 -5.74 28.30
N PRO A 59 -12.47 -4.56 28.96
CA PRO A 59 -11.33 -4.04 29.70
C PRO A 59 -10.90 -4.94 30.87
N THR A 60 -11.86 -5.62 31.49
CA THR A 60 -11.62 -6.51 32.63
C THR A 60 -10.98 -7.81 32.16
N ALA A 61 -11.49 -8.42 31.09
CA ALA A 61 -10.90 -9.61 30.49
C ALA A 61 -9.52 -9.33 29.92
N LEU A 62 -9.30 -8.17 29.28
CA LEU A 62 -7.98 -7.74 28.82
C LEU A 62 -7.03 -7.62 30.02
N HIS A 63 -7.40 -6.91 31.08
CA HIS A 63 -6.53 -6.72 32.24
C HIS A 63 -6.19 -8.01 32.99
N LEU A 64 -7.14 -8.96 33.07
CA LEU A 64 -6.97 -10.20 33.82
C LEU A 64 -6.33 -11.33 33.00
N ARG A 65 -6.62 -11.41 31.69
CA ARG A 65 -6.23 -12.55 30.84
C ARG A 65 -5.06 -12.22 29.92
N TYR A 66 -4.86 -10.97 29.53
CA TYR A 66 -3.76 -10.59 28.65
C TYR A 66 -2.43 -10.66 29.41
N GLN A 67 -1.52 -11.49 28.91
CA GLN A 67 -0.16 -11.58 29.43
C GLN A 67 0.81 -11.33 28.28
N THR A 68 1.54 -10.22 28.35
CA THR A 68 2.56 -9.89 27.34
C THR A 68 3.61 -10.98 27.17
N SER A 69 3.90 -11.74 28.22
CA SER A 69 4.83 -12.88 28.15
C SER A 69 4.33 -14.06 27.30
N GLN A 70 3.04 -14.11 26.97
CA GLN A 70 2.43 -15.15 26.12
C GLN A 70 2.13 -14.66 24.69
N GLU A 71 2.55 -13.44 24.34
CA GLU A 71 2.42 -12.95 22.98
C GLU A 71 3.22 -13.84 22.02
N SER A 72 2.53 -14.44 21.05
CA SER A 72 3.14 -15.13 19.93
C SER A 72 2.93 -14.32 18.67
N GLU A 73 4.03 -13.94 18.03
CA GLU A 73 3.96 -13.28 16.74
C GLU A 73 3.64 -14.32 15.66
N HIS A 74 2.56 -14.10 14.92
CA HIS A 74 2.27 -14.90 13.74
C HIS A 74 3.33 -14.64 12.67
N GLU A 75 3.68 -15.64 11.87
CA GLU A 75 4.73 -15.54 10.83
C GLU A 75 4.52 -14.34 9.88
N CYS A 76 3.26 -14.04 9.53
CA CYS A 76 2.88 -12.88 8.73
C CYS A 76 3.32 -11.53 9.32
N VAL A 77 3.49 -11.42 10.65
CA VAL A 77 4.04 -10.22 11.29
C VAL A 77 5.48 -10.02 10.84
N GLY A 78 6.29 -11.08 10.87
CA GLY A 78 7.66 -11.08 10.37
C GLY A 78 7.73 -10.75 8.88
N GLU A 79 6.90 -11.40 8.06
CA GLU A 79 6.83 -11.13 6.61
C GLU A 79 6.47 -9.67 6.31
N SER A 80 5.46 -9.14 7.00
CA SER A 80 5.04 -7.74 6.83
C SER A 80 6.16 -6.79 7.24
N GLN A 81 6.81 -7.01 8.38
CA GLN A 81 7.93 -6.19 8.85
C GLN A 81 9.12 -6.24 7.87
N CYS A 82 9.49 -7.42 7.36
CA CYS A 82 10.50 -7.57 6.33
C CYS A 82 10.12 -6.76 5.08
N SER A 83 8.90 -6.92 4.56
CA SER A 83 8.46 -6.15 3.38
C SER A 83 8.51 -4.63 3.58
N HIS A 84 8.32 -4.16 4.82
CA HIS A 84 8.38 -2.74 5.19
C HIS A 84 9.81 -2.23 5.40
N THR A 85 10.75 -3.08 5.80
CA THR A 85 12.14 -2.71 6.14
C THR A 85 13.15 -3.06 5.05
N GLU A 86 12.81 -4.00 4.18
CA GLU A 86 13.70 -4.47 3.12
C GLU A 86 14.17 -3.33 2.22
N PRO A 87 15.49 -3.25 1.94
CA PRO A 87 16.02 -2.27 1.01
C PRO A 87 15.44 -2.46 -0.38
N ILE A 88 15.03 -1.37 -1.00
CA ILE A 88 14.57 -1.35 -2.40
C ILE A 88 15.67 -0.80 -3.30
N SER A 89 15.65 -1.12 -4.58
CA SER A 89 16.62 -0.58 -5.53
C SER A 89 16.07 0.66 -6.25
N LEU A 90 16.95 1.50 -6.79
CA LEU A 90 16.57 2.66 -7.59
C LEU A 90 15.85 2.23 -8.87
N GLU A 91 16.27 1.12 -9.47
CA GLU A 91 15.67 0.47 -10.63
C GLU A 91 14.20 0.12 -10.35
N SER A 92 13.92 -0.43 -9.17
CA SER A 92 12.55 -0.70 -8.72
C SER A 92 11.72 0.58 -8.58
N CYS A 93 12.31 1.65 -8.06
CA CYS A 93 11.65 2.95 -7.97
C CYS A 93 11.31 3.52 -9.36
N LEU A 94 12.22 3.41 -10.33
CA LEU A 94 12.02 3.89 -11.69
C LEU A 94 11.02 3.05 -12.48
N ALA A 95 11.03 1.74 -12.26
CA ALA A 95 10.02 0.83 -12.79
C ALA A 95 8.63 1.20 -12.25
N ALA A 96 8.52 1.46 -10.94
CA ALA A 96 7.26 1.90 -10.34
C ALA A 96 6.82 3.28 -10.86
N PHE A 97 7.76 4.20 -11.08
CA PHE A 97 7.48 5.53 -11.62
C PHE A 97 6.98 5.50 -13.07
N THR A 98 7.47 4.56 -13.87
CA THR A 98 7.12 4.43 -15.31
C THR A 98 6.01 3.40 -15.57
N LYS A 99 5.50 2.77 -14.50
CA LYS A 99 4.35 1.86 -14.56
C LYS A 99 3.07 2.62 -14.88
N GLU A 100 2.19 1.97 -15.63
CA GLU A 100 0.84 2.47 -15.85
C GLU A 100 0.00 2.34 -14.57
N GLU A 101 -0.66 3.42 -14.19
CA GLU A 101 -1.56 3.52 -13.03
C GLU A 101 -2.98 3.82 -13.51
N HIS A 102 -3.98 3.14 -12.93
CA HIS A 102 -5.38 3.47 -13.17
C HIS A 102 -5.82 4.56 -12.20
N LEU A 103 -6.40 5.64 -12.72
CA LEU A 103 -6.91 6.72 -11.89
C LEU A 103 -8.13 6.25 -11.12
N SER A 104 -8.18 6.59 -9.83
CA SER A 104 -9.30 6.26 -8.97
C SER A 104 -10.54 7.11 -9.30
N GLU A 105 -11.69 6.76 -8.74
CA GLU A 105 -12.95 7.51 -8.90
C GLU A 105 -12.84 8.97 -8.43
N ALA A 106 -11.93 9.24 -7.49
CA ALA A 106 -11.64 10.57 -6.98
C ALA A 106 -10.68 11.38 -7.88
N GLU A 107 -10.02 10.72 -8.85
CA GLU A 107 -8.96 11.29 -9.70
C GLU A 107 -9.31 11.20 -11.19
N LYS A 108 -10.61 11.16 -11.53
CA LYS A 108 -11.06 11.06 -12.93
C LYS A 108 -10.46 12.16 -13.80
N TYR A 109 -10.13 11.78 -15.04
CA TYR A 109 -9.58 12.67 -16.03
C TYR A 109 -10.71 13.36 -16.82
N TYR A 110 -10.62 14.67 -16.99
CA TYR A 110 -11.57 15.41 -17.81
C TYR A 110 -11.29 15.17 -19.30
N CYS A 111 -12.22 14.51 -19.99
CA CYS A 111 -12.12 14.27 -21.43
C CYS A 111 -12.79 15.41 -22.20
N SER A 112 -12.03 16.18 -22.97
CA SER A 112 -12.56 17.28 -23.79
C SER A 112 -13.49 16.81 -24.92
N ALA A 113 -13.39 15.57 -25.37
CA ALA A 113 -14.31 15.01 -26.37
C ALA A 113 -15.66 14.63 -25.75
N CYS A 114 -15.66 14.08 -24.53
CA CYS A 114 -16.89 13.69 -23.82
C CYS A 114 -17.51 14.84 -23.02
N GLN A 115 -16.75 15.92 -22.77
CA GLN A 115 -17.11 17.03 -21.89
C GLN A 115 -17.44 16.57 -20.45
N ASP A 116 -16.78 15.51 -19.98
CA ASP A 116 -17.04 14.91 -18.67
C ASP A 116 -15.80 14.20 -18.09
N HIS A 117 -15.85 13.91 -16.79
CA HIS A 117 -14.81 13.20 -16.03
C HIS A 117 -14.93 11.69 -16.25
N GLN A 118 -13.91 11.10 -16.84
CA GLN A 118 -13.86 9.69 -17.19
C GLN A 118 -12.73 8.97 -16.42
N LEU A 119 -12.92 7.67 -16.20
CA LEU A 119 -11.84 6.81 -15.75
C LEU A 119 -10.80 6.70 -16.86
N ALA A 120 -9.53 6.84 -16.49
CA ALA A 120 -8.43 6.78 -17.42
C ALA A 120 -7.22 6.09 -16.80
N SER A 121 -6.36 5.54 -17.65
CA SER A 121 -5.02 5.12 -17.27
C SER A 121 -4.04 6.26 -17.48
N LYS A 122 -3.10 6.42 -16.55
CA LYS A 122 -2.00 7.37 -16.64
C LYS A 122 -0.67 6.61 -16.67
N LYS A 123 0.22 7.01 -17.55
CA LYS A 123 1.57 6.45 -17.64
C LYS A 123 2.57 7.58 -17.82
N LEU A 124 3.60 7.59 -16.98
CA LEU A 124 4.72 8.52 -17.10
C LEU A 124 5.89 7.82 -17.80
N GLN A 125 6.56 8.52 -18.70
CA GLN A 125 7.72 7.99 -19.42
C GLN A 125 8.82 9.03 -19.54
N ILE A 126 10.06 8.58 -19.51
CA ILE A 126 11.22 9.45 -19.69
C ILE A 126 11.49 9.57 -21.19
N TRP A 127 11.34 10.78 -21.75
CA TRP A 127 11.57 10.99 -23.18
C TRP A 127 13.04 11.22 -23.53
N ARG A 128 13.77 11.94 -22.66
CA ARG A 128 15.19 12.26 -22.87
C ARG A 128 15.89 12.35 -21.52
N LEU A 129 17.12 11.86 -21.46
CA LEU A 129 17.98 11.97 -20.29
C LEU A 129 18.78 13.28 -20.35
N PRO A 130 18.75 14.10 -19.29
CA PRO A 130 19.64 15.25 -19.18
C PRO A 130 21.07 14.80 -18.88
N PRO A 131 22.09 15.62 -19.21
CA PRO A 131 23.48 15.36 -18.82
C PRO A 131 23.67 15.25 -17.30
N ILE A 132 22.84 15.97 -16.52
CA ILE A 132 22.79 15.91 -15.07
C ILE A 132 21.39 15.47 -14.66
N LEU A 133 21.27 14.24 -14.17
CA LEU A 133 20.01 13.67 -13.69
C LEU A 133 19.85 13.88 -12.18
N ILE A 134 18.81 14.60 -11.77
CA ILE A 134 18.45 14.78 -10.37
C ILE A 134 17.33 13.82 -10.01
N VAL A 135 17.58 12.92 -9.05
CA VAL A 135 16.59 11.95 -8.57
C VAL A 135 16.10 12.37 -7.18
N HIS A 136 14.82 12.75 -7.10
CA HIS A 136 14.16 13.04 -5.82
C HIS A 136 13.35 11.83 -5.32
N LEU A 137 13.73 11.29 -4.16
CA LEU A 137 13.01 10.19 -3.53
C LEU A 137 11.81 10.74 -2.74
N LYS A 138 10.59 10.46 -3.19
CA LYS A 138 9.33 10.87 -2.52
C LYS A 138 9.11 10.07 -1.24
N ARG A 139 9.78 10.47 -0.16
CA ARG A 139 9.74 9.77 1.14
C ARG A 139 8.57 10.17 2.02
N PHE A 140 7.91 11.29 1.76
CA PHE A 140 6.81 11.78 2.60
C PHE A 140 5.46 11.44 1.99
N GLN A 141 4.59 10.85 2.80
CA GLN A 141 3.23 10.50 2.42
C GLN A 141 2.27 11.00 3.50
N TYR A 142 1.09 11.47 3.08
CA TYR A 142 0.05 11.90 4.00
C TYR A 142 -0.95 10.75 4.18
N LEU A 143 -0.95 10.13 5.36
CA LEU A 143 -1.77 8.99 5.70
C LEU A 143 -2.56 9.30 6.97
N GLN A 144 -3.89 9.08 6.93
CA GLN A 144 -4.78 9.21 8.09
C GLN A 144 -4.59 10.52 8.89
N GLY A 145 -4.42 11.65 8.19
CA GLY A 145 -4.28 12.96 8.83
C GLY A 145 -2.86 13.34 9.26
N LYS A 146 -1.87 12.47 9.07
CA LYS A 146 -0.47 12.68 9.50
C LYS A 146 0.52 12.50 8.35
N TRP A 147 1.61 13.27 8.40
CA TRP A 147 2.75 13.08 7.51
C TRP A 147 3.63 11.96 8.05
N VAL A 148 3.85 10.93 7.24
CA VAL A 148 4.72 9.80 7.57
C VAL A 148 5.92 9.82 6.62
N LYS A 149 7.12 9.64 7.17
CA LYS A 149 8.38 9.55 6.41
C LYS A 149 8.73 8.08 6.19
N SER A 150 9.02 7.73 4.94
CA SER A 150 9.57 6.42 4.59
C SER A 150 11.07 6.35 4.92
N HIS A 151 11.39 5.41 5.80
CA HIS A 151 12.75 5.08 6.22
C HIS A 151 13.40 3.98 5.38
N LYS A 152 12.71 3.45 4.34
CA LYS A 152 13.26 2.40 3.48
C LYS A 152 14.60 2.81 2.86
N VAL A 153 15.58 1.93 2.99
CA VAL A 153 16.88 2.10 2.35
C VAL A 153 16.69 1.94 0.84
N VAL A 154 17.22 2.89 0.07
CA VAL A 154 17.23 2.80 -1.40
C VAL A 154 18.65 2.54 -1.85
N LYS A 155 18.91 1.37 -2.41
CA LYS A 155 20.18 0.99 -3.02
C LYS A 155 20.23 1.61 -4.42
N PHE A 156 21.29 2.34 -4.71
CA PHE A 156 21.53 2.92 -6.04
C PHE A 156 22.98 2.69 -6.45
N PRO A 157 23.26 2.48 -7.74
CA PRO A 157 24.61 2.30 -8.23
C PRO A 157 25.40 3.61 -8.18
N TYR A 158 26.64 3.56 -7.72
CA TYR A 158 27.54 4.72 -7.68
C TYR A 158 28.22 5.00 -9.02
N LYS A 159 28.33 3.97 -9.89
CA LYS A 159 28.96 4.03 -11.20
C LYS A 159 28.09 3.26 -12.21
N ASN A 160 28.20 3.63 -13.48
CA ASN A 160 27.56 2.91 -14.60
C ASN A 160 26.04 2.76 -14.45
N PHE A 161 25.36 3.80 -13.95
CA PHE A 161 23.91 3.81 -13.90
C PHE A 161 23.34 3.97 -15.32
N ASP A 162 22.56 2.99 -15.78
CA ASP A 162 21.93 3.02 -17.10
C ASP A 162 20.39 3.04 -16.97
N PRO A 163 19.74 4.20 -17.14
CA PRO A 163 18.28 4.31 -17.11
C PRO A 163 17.62 4.03 -18.48
N THR A 164 18.35 3.50 -19.46
CA THR A 164 17.83 3.26 -20.83
C THR A 164 16.54 2.44 -20.85
N ASP A 165 16.36 1.49 -19.91
CA ASP A 165 15.17 0.66 -19.86
C ASP A 165 13.89 1.40 -19.48
N TYR A 166 14.01 2.56 -18.85
CA TYR A 166 12.89 3.39 -18.39
C TYR A 166 12.54 4.52 -19.38
N LEU A 167 13.21 4.55 -20.53
CA LEU A 167 12.90 5.47 -21.61
C LEU A 167 11.62 5.09 -22.35
N ALA A 168 10.98 6.08 -22.97
CA ALA A 168 9.94 5.82 -23.96
C ALA A 168 10.49 4.98 -25.13
N SER A 169 9.62 4.25 -25.83
CA SER A 169 10.01 3.28 -26.86
C SER A 169 10.89 3.87 -27.97
N VAL A 170 10.51 5.04 -28.47
CA VAL A 170 11.23 5.75 -29.55
C VAL A 170 12.66 6.12 -29.13
N PRO A 171 12.89 6.90 -28.06
CA PRO A 171 14.25 7.24 -27.63
C PRO A 171 15.06 6.02 -27.18
N LYS A 172 14.43 4.99 -26.58
CA LYS A 172 15.10 3.75 -26.21
C LYS A 172 15.75 3.09 -27.42
N HIS A 173 15.01 2.91 -28.51
CA HIS A 173 15.52 2.29 -29.73
C HIS A 173 16.66 3.09 -30.37
N THR A 174 16.62 4.43 -30.30
CA THR A 174 17.71 5.28 -30.79
C THR A 174 18.98 5.09 -29.98
N VAL A 175 18.88 5.06 -28.65
CA VAL A 175 20.04 4.89 -27.75
C VAL A 175 20.70 3.53 -27.95
N LEU A 176 19.90 2.46 -28.03
CA LEU A 176 20.43 1.10 -28.23
C LEU A 176 21.20 0.98 -29.55
N ARG A 177 20.61 1.48 -30.65
CA ARG A 177 21.27 1.49 -31.96
C ARG A 177 22.60 2.26 -31.94
N ASN A 178 22.66 3.38 -31.24
CA ASN A 178 23.91 4.16 -31.14
C ASN A 178 25.00 3.41 -30.34
N LYS A 179 24.62 2.68 -29.28
CA LYS A 179 25.55 1.83 -28.53
C LYS A 179 26.11 0.71 -29.40
N GLU A 180 25.25 0.01 -30.14
CA GLU A 180 25.66 -1.05 -31.07
C GLU A 180 26.68 -0.55 -32.10
N LEU A 181 26.47 0.66 -32.65
CA LEU A 181 27.40 1.26 -33.60
C LEU A 181 28.77 1.58 -32.97
N GLN A 182 28.80 2.05 -31.73
CA GLN A 182 30.04 2.33 -31.00
C GLN A 182 30.81 1.04 -30.70
N ASP A 183 30.11 -0.01 -30.28
CA ASP A 183 30.71 -1.33 -30.02
C ASP A 183 31.31 -1.96 -31.29
N THR A 184 30.75 -1.67 -32.47
CA THR A 184 31.32 -2.12 -33.75
C THR A 184 32.56 -1.33 -34.19
N THR A 185 32.66 -0.04 -33.82
CA THR A 185 33.84 0.79 -34.14
C THR A 185 35.01 0.52 -33.21
N ASP A 186 34.76 0.10 -31.97
CA ASP A 186 35.82 -0.19 -30.98
C ASP A 186 36.44 -1.59 -31.14
N ASN A 187 35.81 -2.47 -31.94
CA ASN A 187 36.29 -3.83 -32.24
C ASN A 187 37.04 -3.95 -33.60
N GLN A 188 37.38 -2.83 -34.24
CA GLN A 188 38.23 -2.75 -35.44
C GLN A 188 39.54 -2.04 -35.13
#